data_AF-A0A3M6ZUG3-F1
#
_entry.id   AF-A0A3M6ZUG3-F1
#
_cell.length_a   1.000
_cell.length_b   1.000
_cell.length_c   1.000
_cell.angle_alpha   90.00
_cell.angle_beta   90.00
_cell.angle_gamma   90.00
#
_symmetry.space_group_name_H-M   'P 1'
#
loop_
_entity.id
_entity.type
_entity.pdbx_description
1 polymer ?
#
loop_
_entity_poly.entity_id
_entity_poly.type
_entity_poly.pdbx_seq_one_letter_code
_entity_poly.pdbx_strand_id
1 'polypeptide(L)'
;MPAKTLARALPYFSRPTPGFQLFHSEQRQGPDATTSRYNGPLNRLAHRGTEAFVAVGTELRWADLEQLKSAGEVWDRSHGMDEPAEEQEAEEAEEEDRRYRVLKTSVARPIQQLSVSPSGDFIAILTSHTCHVATLPSASHLTSGSYEPLRIKTYQVGPTAHVLEQSPLVSALWHPLSPTGNCLVTVARDACVRLWELERSDLSSFDEPSLAVDLKKLANATTTQADFSASKYGVNKGFSPDNVEMDVHAACFGGSGTDDEAGWAAMTLWVAMGEGDVYALCPFLPSKWRATSTLLPSLSTSVVAKTRAISHDSEATEDEKRVADQQTRWLADLDEQEPLSLPGANEFDMVDVYNRPARPGALPKLQGPFYVGTDNDIGEITDIHVIGAKINDESLYDEDEVVDEEPGLSVGIICVATSTSKVHVCLDLDGVEAEWLPTKRAPRNNSSFYTFSDEDVERSLLVYETLDLSNPDVDVEGWPTFTPSPANRYELLATTPSGVYTLDFQPWTQTLEDELAHAQEQGADFRFDIL
;
A
#
# COMPACT_ATOMS: atom_id res chain seq x y z
N MET A 1 32.50 -28.45 22.56
CA MET A 1 31.79 -27.17 22.75
C MET A 1 30.60 -27.19 21.81
N PRO A 2 29.35 -27.11 22.29
CA PRO A 2 28.21 -26.94 21.41
C PRO A 2 28.39 -25.60 20.68
N ALA A 3 28.23 -25.60 19.36
CA ALA A 3 28.29 -24.39 18.56
C ALA A 3 27.22 -23.43 19.09
N LYS A 4 27.61 -22.24 19.56
CA LYS A 4 26.66 -21.15 19.80
C LYS A 4 25.99 -20.88 18.47
N THR A 5 24.72 -21.23 18.34
CA THR A 5 23.88 -20.76 17.24
C THR A 5 23.96 -19.23 17.27
N LEU A 6 24.51 -18.62 16.22
CA LEU A 6 24.44 -17.16 16.07
C LEU A 6 22.96 -16.82 15.93
N ALA A 7 22.33 -16.44 17.03
CA ALA A 7 20.97 -15.96 17.00
C ALA A 7 20.96 -14.68 16.15
N ARG A 8 20.23 -14.70 15.02
CA ARG A 8 19.94 -13.50 14.22
C ARG A 8 19.01 -12.52 14.95
N ALA A 9 18.41 -12.94 16.07
CA ALA A 9 17.51 -12.14 16.89
C ALA A 9 18.25 -11.49 18.07
N LEU A 10 17.77 -10.31 18.49
CA LEU A 10 18.26 -9.65 19.70
C LEU A 10 18.08 -10.58 20.92
N PRO A 11 18.95 -10.52 21.94
CA PRO A 11 18.95 -11.45 23.06
C PRO A 11 17.57 -11.60 23.74
N TYR A 12 16.84 -10.49 23.89
CA TYR A 12 15.51 -10.46 24.50
C TYR A 12 14.38 -11.04 23.64
N PHE A 13 14.65 -11.43 22.39
CA PHE A 13 13.75 -12.21 21.51
C PHE A 13 14.25 -13.64 21.25
N SER A 14 15.35 -14.05 21.87
CA SER A 14 15.92 -15.39 21.72
C SER A 14 15.32 -16.35 22.73
N ARG A 15 15.32 -17.66 22.44
CA ARG A 15 14.85 -18.66 23.42
C ARG A 15 15.68 -18.56 24.71
N PRO A 16 15.07 -18.65 25.91
CA PRO A 16 13.64 -18.86 26.21
C PRO A 16 12.90 -17.58 26.65
N THR A 17 13.29 -16.38 26.19
CA THR A 17 12.77 -15.13 26.74
C THR A 17 11.26 -14.90 26.46
N PRO A 18 10.58 -14.05 27.24
CA PRO A 18 9.19 -13.65 26.97
C PRO A 18 8.99 -13.09 25.55
N GLY A 19 9.99 -12.39 25.00
CA GLY A 19 9.97 -11.90 23.63
C GLY A 19 9.94 -13.01 22.58
N PHE A 20 10.65 -14.13 22.82
CA PHE A 20 10.59 -15.28 21.90
C PHE A 20 9.19 -15.87 21.81
N GLN A 21 8.47 -15.94 22.94
CA GLN A 21 7.13 -16.51 23.00
C GLN A 21 6.11 -15.76 22.14
N LEU A 22 6.30 -14.45 21.92
CA LEU A 22 5.43 -13.66 21.04
C LEU A 22 5.34 -14.29 19.64
N PHE A 23 6.45 -14.80 19.11
CA PHE A 23 6.56 -15.36 17.76
C PHE A 23 6.43 -16.89 17.72
N HIS A 24 6.56 -17.55 18.87
CA HIS A 24 6.64 -19.01 18.91
C HIS A 24 5.31 -19.70 18.54
N SER A 25 5.36 -20.69 17.66
CA SER A 25 4.22 -21.56 17.35
C SER A 25 4.42 -22.95 17.94
N GLU A 26 3.47 -23.40 18.77
CA GLU A 26 3.47 -24.74 19.37
C GLU A 26 2.96 -25.84 18.43
N GLN A 27 2.74 -25.56 17.13
CA GLN A 27 2.21 -26.56 16.21
C GLN A 27 3.17 -27.76 16.06
N ARG A 28 2.89 -28.82 16.82
CA ARG A 28 3.39 -30.18 16.56
C ARG A 28 2.98 -30.53 15.14
N GLN A 29 3.96 -30.67 14.25
CA GLN A 29 3.74 -31.19 12.91
C GLN A 29 3.16 -32.61 13.02
N GLY A 30 1.83 -32.71 12.97
CA GLY A 30 1.16 -33.98 12.75
C GLY A 30 1.49 -34.49 11.34
N PRO A 31 1.53 -35.82 11.12
CA PRO A 31 1.94 -36.41 9.85
C PRO A 31 0.99 -36.15 8.67
N ASP A 32 -0.10 -35.39 8.88
CA ASP A 32 -1.19 -35.15 7.90
C ASP A 32 -1.30 -33.69 7.42
N ALA A 33 -0.29 -32.85 7.66
CA ALA A 33 -0.30 -31.46 7.19
C ALA A 33 0.07 -31.34 5.70
N THR A 34 -0.69 -31.99 4.81
CA THR A 34 -0.75 -31.61 3.38
C THR A 34 -1.62 -30.35 3.21
N THR A 35 -1.35 -29.30 3.98
CA THR A 35 -1.91 -27.98 3.71
C THR A 35 -1.19 -27.46 2.47
N SER A 36 -1.91 -27.26 1.36
CA SER A 36 -1.38 -26.57 0.19
C SER A 36 -0.66 -25.30 0.65
N ARG A 37 0.63 -25.17 0.32
CA ARG A 37 1.42 -24.00 0.67
C ARG A 37 0.68 -22.76 0.15
N TYR A 38 0.33 -21.84 1.04
CA TYR A 38 -0.30 -20.59 0.64
C TYR A 38 0.67 -19.86 -0.30
N ASN A 39 0.19 -19.53 -1.49
CA ASN A 39 0.94 -18.81 -2.51
C ASN A 39 0.36 -17.40 -2.58
N GLY A 40 1.03 -16.45 -1.93
CA GLY A 40 0.58 -15.08 -1.78
C GLY A 40 1.39 -14.31 -0.73
N PRO A 41 1.11 -13.01 -0.57
CA PRO A 41 1.86 -12.16 0.35
C PRO A 41 1.59 -12.51 1.82
N LEU A 42 2.65 -12.44 2.63
CA LEU A 42 2.64 -12.73 4.06
C LEU A 42 3.11 -11.51 4.86
N ASN A 43 2.17 -10.80 5.47
CA ASN A 43 2.46 -9.67 6.36
C ASN A 43 1.87 -9.92 7.76
N ARG A 44 2.51 -10.78 8.53
CA ARG A 44 1.99 -11.26 9.84
C ARG A 44 2.37 -10.38 11.03
N LEU A 45 2.95 -9.21 10.78
CA LEU A 45 3.37 -8.26 11.79
C LEU A 45 2.77 -6.90 11.45
N ALA A 46 2.10 -6.28 12.41
CA ALA A 46 1.71 -4.88 12.30
C ALA A 46 2.05 -4.16 13.61
N HIS A 47 2.09 -2.83 13.59
CA HIS A 47 2.46 -2.05 14.78
C HIS A 47 1.65 -0.76 14.91
N ARG A 48 1.63 -0.22 16.13
CA ARG A 48 1.07 1.08 16.49
C ARG A 48 1.98 1.71 17.55
N GLY A 49 2.83 2.65 17.16
CA GLY A 49 3.90 3.13 18.04
C GLY A 49 4.80 1.98 18.49
N THR A 50 4.93 1.77 19.81
CA THR A 50 5.70 0.69 20.43
C THR A 50 4.94 -0.63 20.54
N GLU A 51 3.63 -0.65 20.23
CA GLU A 51 2.82 -1.85 20.26
C GLU A 51 3.02 -2.68 18.99
N ALA A 52 3.21 -4.00 19.14
CA ALA A 52 3.31 -4.95 18.05
C ALA A 52 2.16 -5.97 18.09
N PHE A 53 1.64 -6.28 16.90
CA PHE A 53 0.58 -7.25 16.65
C PHE A 53 1.13 -8.37 15.76
N VAL A 54 1.17 -9.59 16.27
CA VAL A 54 1.77 -10.75 15.59
C VAL A 54 0.71 -11.81 15.35
N ALA A 55 0.56 -12.22 14.09
CA ALA A 55 -0.30 -13.32 13.69
C ALA A 55 0.43 -14.67 13.80
N VAL A 56 -0.10 -15.58 14.63
CA VAL A 56 0.40 -16.95 14.78
C VAL A 56 -0.73 -17.93 14.49
N GLY A 57 -0.78 -18.46 13.27
CA GLY A 57 -1.90 -19.26 12.81
C GLY A 57 -3.18 -18.44 12.76
N THR A 58 -4.15 -18.75 13.62
CA THR A 58 -5.41 -17.99 13.77
C THR A 58 -5.38 -17.00 14.94
N GLU A 59 -4.31 -16.99 15.73
CA GLU A 59 -4.19 -16.14 16.91
C GLU A 59 -3.57 -14.79 16.57
N LEU A 60 -4.09 -13.74 17.20
CA LEU A 60 -3.50 -12.41 17.18
C LEU A 60 -2.87 -12.14 18.55
N ARG A 61 -1.56 -12.01 18.60
CA ARG A 61 -0.80 -11.71 19.83
C ARG A 61 -0.39 -10.26 19.84
N TRP A 62 -0.53 -9.61 20.98
CA TRP A 62 -0.33 -8.18 21.16
C TRP A 62 0.61 -7.91 22.33
N ALA A 63 1.64 -7.13 22.11
CA ALA A 63 2.62 -6.77 23.13
C ALA A 63 3.15 -5.37 22.92
N ASP A 64 3.74 -4.81 23.97
CA ASP A 64 4.55 -3.59 23.89
C ASP A 64 6.03 -3.98 23.83
N LEU A 65 6.74 -3.49 22.81
CA LEU A 65 8.13 -3.85 22.57
C LEU A 65 9.09 -3.32 23.65
N GLU A 66 8.79 -2.18 24.29
CA GLU A 66 9.60 -1.65 25.38
C GLU A 66 9.46 -2.50 26.64
N GLN A 67 8.24 -2.97 26.92
CA GLN A 67 7.96 -3.91 28.01
C GLN A 67 8.66 -5.25 27.78
N LEU A 68 8.61 -5.79 26.55
CA LEU A 68 9.29 -7.03 26.20
C LEU A 68 10.81 -6.91 26.30
N LYS A 69 11.39 -5.79 25.86
CA LYS A 69 12.82 -5.51 26.03
C LYS A 69 13.20 -5.48 27.50
N SER A 70 12.45 -4.71 28.31
CA SER A 70 12.68 -4.59 29.75
C SER A 70 12.60 -5.95 30.46
N ALA A 71 11.62 -6.78 30.10
CA ALA A 71 11.47 -8.13 30.63
C ALA A 71 12.63 -9.05 30.22
N GLY A 72 13.07 -9.00 28.97
CA GLY A 72 14.21 -9.78 28.50
C GLY A 72 15.54 -9.39 29.15
N GLU A 73 15.76 -8.10 29.43
CA GLU A 73 16.95 -7.63 30.17
C GLU A 73 16.91 -8.03 31.66
N VAL A 74 15.72 -8.17 32.25
CA VAL A 74 15.57 -8.75 33.60
C VAL A 74 15.87 -10.25 33.55
N TRP A 75 15.33 -10.95 32.56
CA TRP A 75 15.56 -12.39 32.36
C TRP A 75 17.05 -12.73 32.22
N ASP A 76 17.78 -11.98 31.39
CA ASP A 76 19.23 -12.16 31.17
C ASP A 76 20.06 -11.95 32.45
N ARG A 77 19.62 -11.03 33.33
CA ARG A 77 20.27 -10.78 34.62
C ARG A 77 19.97 -11.85 35.67
N SER A 78 18.77 -12.41 35.67
CA SER A 78 18.36 -13.42 36.66
C SER A 78 18.82 -14.83 36.30
N HIS A 79 18.94 -15.15 35.01
CA HIS A 79 19.27 -16.49 34.51
C HIS A 79 20.58 -16.50 33.72
N GLY A 80 21.63 -15.87 34.26
CA GLY A 80 22.93 -15.71 33.59
C GLY A 80 23.36 -16.92 32.74
N MET A 81 23.93 -16.64 31.58
CA MET A 81 24.22 -17.47 30.40
C MET A 81 24.82 -18.90 30.57
N ASP A 82 25.04 -19.40 31.79
CA ASP A 82 25.84 -20.59 32.10
C ASP A 82 25.11 -21.76 32.79
N GLU A 83 23.82 -21.65 33.16
CA GLU A 83 23.05 -22.81 33.67
C GLU A 83 21.85 -23.15 32.77
N PRO A 84 21.81 -24.34 32.15
CA PRO A 84 20.62 -24.78 31.43
C PRO A 84 19.51 -25.10 32.44
N ALA A 85 18.43 -24.32 32.41
CA ALA A 85 17.21 -24.63 33.14
C ALA A 85 16.70 -26.01 32.72
N GLU A 86 16.30 -26.84 33.70
CA GLU A 86 15.68 -28.14 33.41
C GLU A 86 14.38 -27.92 32.61
N GLU A 87 14.10 -28.77 31.61
CA GLU A 87 12.97 -28.59 30.66
C GLU A 87 11.61 -28.40 31.35
N GLN A 88 11.42 -28.94 32.56
CA GLN A 88 10.19 -28.79 33.36
C GLN A 88 10.09 -27.43 34.07
N GLU A 89 11.20 -26.86 34.55
CA GLU A 89 11.22 -25.50 35.14
C GLU A 89 11.06 -24.43 34.05
N ALA A 90 11.54 -24.70 32.83
CA ALA A 90 11.31 -23.83 31.68
C ALA A 90 9.84 -23.82 31.25
N GLU A 91 9.15 -24.97 31.17
CA GLU A 91 7.72 -25.04 30.80
C GLU A 91 6.80 -24.36 31.84
N GLU A 92 7.09 -24.48 33.15
CA GLU A 92 6.32 -23.80 34.21
C GLU A 92 6.60 -22.28 34.25
N ALA A 93 7.84 -21.84 34.04
CA ALA A 93 8.17 -20.41 33.89
C ALA A 93 7.63 -19.81 32.58
N GLU A 94 7.48 -20.63 31.53
CA GLU A 94 6.95 -20.23 30.22
C GLU A 94 5.47 -19.82 30.28
N GLU A 95 4.65 -20.42 31.13
CA GLU A 95 3.26 -19.99 31.35
C GLU A 95 3.15 -18.77 32.28
N GLU A 96 4.06 -18.62 33.25
CA GLU A 96 4.01 -17.54 34.25
C GLU A 96 4.58 -16.18 33.77
N ASP A 97 5.48 -16.14 32.77
CA ASP A 97 6.11 -14.90 32.28
C ASP A 97 5.68 -14.47 30.87
N ARG A 98 4.47 -14.84 30.43
CA ARG A 98 3.87 -14.33 29.19
C ARG A 98 3.66 -12.81 29.30
N ARG A 99 4.56 -12.03 28.67
CA ARG A 99 4.49 -10.55 28.59
C ARG A 99 3.76 -10.04 27.34
N TYR A 100 2.93 -10.88 26.74
CA TYR A 100 2.06 -10.53 25.63
C TYR A 100 0.63 -10.99 25.94
N ARG A 101 -0.33 -10.38 25.27
CA ARG A 101 -1.75 -10.68 25.42
C ARG A 101 -2.32 -11.25 24.13
N VAL A 102 -3.10 -12.32 24.22
CA VAL A 102 -3.83 -12.85 23.05
C VAL A 102 -5.12 -12.07 22.85
N LEU A 103 -5.29 -11.49 21.66
CA LEU A 103 -6.52 -10.85 21.23
C LEU A 103 -7.40 -11.91 20.53
N LYS A 104 -8.50 -12.30 21.18
CA LYS A 104 -9.46 -13.26 20.62
C LYS A 104 -10.32 -12.58 19.56
N THR A 105 -10.21 -13.05 18.33
CA THR A 105 -10.97 -12.60 17.16
C THR A 105 -11.95 -13.67 16.70
N SER A 106 -12.86 -13.34 15.78
CA SER A 106 -13.77 -14.30 15.14
C SER A 106 -13.16 -15.01 13.92
N VAL A 107 -11.87 -14.82 13.67
CA VAL A 107 -11.20 -15.32 12.45
C VAL A 107 -10.96 -16.83 12.58
N ALA A 108 -11.52 -17.60 11.64
CA ALA A 108 -11.51 -19.06 11.69
C ALA A 108 -10.40 -19.73 10.85
N ARG A 109 -9.62 -18.96 10.07
CA ARG A 109 -8.57 -19.49 9.19
C ARG A 109 -7.24 -18.78 9.42
N PRO A 110 -6.09 -19.36 9.03
CA PRO A 110 -4.79 -18.75 9.24
C PRO A 110 -4.73 -17.32 8.69
N ILE A 111 -4.27 -16.41 9.53
CA ILE A 111 -4.05 -15.00 9.22
C ILE A 111 -2.81 -14.92 8.33
N GLN A 112 -2.95 -14.26 7.19
CA GLN A 112 -1.87 -14.06 6.23
C GLN A 112 -1.34 -12.63 6.28
N GLN A 113 -2.21 -11.65 6.49
CA GLN A 113 -1.82 -10.24 6.54
C GLN A 113 -2.52 -9.49 7.68
N LEU A 114 -1.81 -8.52 8.25
CA LEU A 114 -2.28 -7.58 9.25
C LEU A 114 -1.96 -6.15 8.78
N SER A 115 -2.86 -5.21 9.04
CA SER A 115 -2.62 -3.79 8.76
C SER A 115 -3.39 -2.91 9.74
N VAL A 116 -2.67 -2.10 10.53
CA VAL A 116 -3.26 -1.16 11.49
C VAL A 116 -3.71 0.10 10.75
N SER A 117 -4.88 0.63 11.09
CA SER A 117 -5.37 1.87 10.50
C SER A 117 -4.50 3.07 10.89
N PRO A 118 -4.36 4.10 10.03
CA PRO A 118 -3.67 5.34 10.38
C PRO A 118 -4.16 5.99 11.68
N SER A 119 -5.45 5.86 12.00
CA SER A 119 -6.05 6.31 13.26
C SER A 119 -5.59 5.53 14.49
N GLY A 120 -4.97 4.36 14.30
CA GLY A 120 -4.63 3.41 15.36
C GLY A 120 -5.83 2.72 15.99
N ASP A 121 -7.05 2.98 15.51
CA ASP A 121 -8.30 2.51 16.11
C ASP A 121 -8.75 1.11 15.65
N PHE A 122 -8.25 0.68 14.50
CA PHE A 122 -8.61 -0.56 13.85
C PHE A 122 -7.38 -1.35 13.41
N ILE A 123 -7.58 -2.66 13.27
CA ILE A 123 -6.65 -3.55 12.57
C ILE A 123 -7.44 -4.38 11.55
N ALA A 124 -7.00 -4.35 10.29
CA ALA A 124 -7.45 -5.25 9.25
C ALA A 124 -6.72 -6.59 9.40
N ILE A 125 -7.48 -7.68 9.38
CA ILE A 125 -7.02 -9.06 9.57
C ILE A 125 -7.47 -9.88 8.38
N LEU A 126 -6.52 -10.27 7.54
CA LEU A 126 -6.78 -10.95 6.28
C LEU A 126 -6.41 -12.42 6.40
N THR A 127 -7.32 -13.27 5.94
CA THR A 127 -6.98 -14.64 5.53
C THR A 127 -6.82 -14.66 4.01
N SER A 128 -6.63 -15.84 3.41
CA SER A 128 -6.61 -15.97 1.94
C SER A 128 -7.82 -15.37 1.20
N HIS A 129 -9.01 -15.29 1.80
CA HIS A 129 -10.25 -14.88 1.11
C HIS A 129 -11.16 -13.96 1.93
N THR A 130 -10.97 -13.91 3.25
CA THR A 130 -11.84 -13.15 4.16
C THR A 130 -11.10 -11.98 4.75
N CYS A 131 -11.75 -10.81 4.80
CA CYS A 131 -11.25 -9.63 5.51
C CYS A 131 -12.09 -9.43 6.78
N HIS A 132 -11.42 -9.19 7.90
CA HIS A 132 -12.06 -8.77 9.14
C HIS A 132 -11.41 -7.48 9.63
N VAL A 133 -12.17 -6.61 10.27
CA VAL A 133 -11.66 -5.43 10.95
C VAL A 133 -11.98 -5.55 12.43
N ALA A 134 -10.96 -5.44 13.27
CA ALA A 134 -11.13 -5.49 14.72
C ALA A 134 -10.81 -4.14 15.36
N THR A 135 -11.59 -3.77 16.37
CA THR A 135 -11.34 -2.57 17.17
C THR A 135 -10.18 -2.81 18.13
N LEU A 136 -9.13 -2.00 18.02
CA LEU A 136 -7.96 -2.13 18.88
C LEU A 136 -8.26 -1.59 20.29
N PRO A 137 -7.88 -2.31 21.35
CA PRO A 137 -8.02 -1.85 22.73
C PRO A 137 -7.01 -0.74 23.07
N SER A 138 -7.24 -0.06 24.19
CA SER A 138 -6.28 0.88 24.79
C SER A 138 -5.05 0.15 25.33
N ALA A 139 -3.85 0.71 25.13
CA ALA A 139 -2.56 0.23 25.65
C ALA A 139 -2.55 -0.07 27.16
N SER A 140 -3.43 0.57 27.93
CA SER A 140 -3.62 0.31 29.37
C SER A 140 -3.90 -1.16 29.72
N HIS A 141 -4.43 -1.93 28.77
CA HIS A 141 -4.65 -3.37 28.92
C HIS A 141 -3.37 -4.22 28.89
N LEU A 142 -2.23 -3.65 28.47
CA LEU A 142 -0.91 -4.29 28.57
C LEU A 142 -0.22 -3.94 29.91
N THR A 143 -0.53 -2.78 30.49
CA THR A 143 0.07 -2.32 31.76
C THR A 143 -0.74 -2.71 32.99
N SER A 144 -1.96 -3.25 32.84
CA SER A 144 -2.82 -3.63 33.96
C SER A 144 -2.36 -4.87 34.76
N GLY A 145 -1.26 -5.50 34.36
CA GLY A 145 -0.69 -6.68 35.03
C GLY A 145 -1.42 -8.00 34.77
N SER A 146 -2.44 -8.00 33.91
CA SER A 146 -3.17 -9.22 33.49
C SER A 146 -2.96 -9.46 31.99
N TYR A 147 -2.39 -10.62 31.67
CA TYR A 147 -2.16 -11.08 30.30
C TYR A 147 -3.22 -12.10 29.83
N GLU A 148 -4.34 -12.19 30.53
CA GLU A 148 -5.44 -13.07 30.13
C GLU A 148 -5.98 -12.69 28.74
N PRO A 149 -6.34 -13.67 27.90
CA PRO A 149 -6.83 -13.40 26.56
C PRO A 149 -8.00 -12.40 26.53
N LEU A 150 -7.90 -11.35 25.72
CA LEU A 150 -8.90 -10.30 25.60
C LEU A 150 -9.74 -10.53 24.35
N ARG A 151 -11.05 -10.66 24.50
CA ARG A 151 -11.97 -10.66 23.36
C ARG A 151 -12.19 -9.24 22.87
N ILE A 152 -11.88 -9.01 21.61
CA ILE A 152 -12.09 -7.71 20.94
C ILE A 152 -13.29 -7.79 20.00
N LYS A 153 -13.87 -6.63 19.68
CA LYS A 153 -14.96 -6.55 18.71
C LYS A 153 -14.36 -6.70 17.31
N THR A 154 -14.88 -7.66 16.54
CA THR A 154 -14.43 -7.96 15.17
C THR A 154 -15.64 -7.93 14.25
N TYR A 155 -15.47 -7.27 13.10
CA TYR A 155 -16.47 -7.11 12.04
C TYR A 155 -15.95 -7.81 10.80
N GLN A 156 -16.78 -8.61 10.13
CA GLN A 156 -16.42 -9.15 8.82
C GLN A 156 -16.67 -8.06 7.77
N VAL A 157 -15.65 -7.76 6.96
CA VAL A 157 -15.79 -6.80 5.86
C VAL A 157 -16.26 -7.55 4.62
N GLY A 158 -17.33 -7.04 4.00
CA GLY A 158 -17.96 -7.63 2.84
C GLY A 158 -18.36 -9.09 3.03
N PRO A 159 -19.36 -9.43 3.87
CA PRO A 159 -19.76 -10.82 4.12
C PRO A 159 -20.21 -11.61 2.88
N THR A 160 -20.46 -10.92 1.76
CA THR A 160 -20.75 -11.53 0.46
C THR A 160 -19.64 -11.31 -0.58
N ALA A 161 -18.71 -10.38 -0.35
CA ALA A 161 -17.61 -10.05 -1.25
C ALA A 161 -16.32 -10.81 -0.90
N HIS A 162 -16.05 -11.01 0.39
CA HIS A 162 -14.83 -11.61 0.92
C HIS A 162 -15.15 -12.93 1.63
N VAL A 163 -15.45 -13.93 0.78
CA VAL A 163 -15.81 -15.30 1.17
C VAL A 163 -15.05 -16.31 0.30
N LEU A 164 -15.04 -17.57 0.72
CA LEU A 164 -14.27 -18.63 0.07
C LEU A 164 -14.72 -18.94 -1.37
N GLU A 165 -15.97 -18.63 -1.70
CA GLU A 165 -16.54 -18.79 -3.03
C GLU A 165 -16.15 -17.66 -3.99
N GLN A 166 -15.60 -16.55 -3.47
CA GLN A 166 -15.13 -15.40 -4.25
C GLN A 166 -13.61 -15.48 -4.50
N SER A 167 -13.07 -14.49 -5.22
CA SER A 167 -11.63 -14.45 -5.50
C SER A 167 -10.80 -14.22 -4.22
N PRO A 168 -9.59 -14.81 -4.11
CA PRO A 168 -8.68 -14.52 -3.00
C PRO A 168 -8.39 -13.02 -2.82
N LEU A 169 -8.13 -12.63 -1.58
CA LEU A 169 -7.65 -11.29 -1.25
C LEU A 169 -6.14 -11.20 -1.50
N VAL A 170 -5.74 -10.08 -2.09
CA VAL A 170 -4.34 -9.75 -2.36
C VAL A 170 -3.84 -8.76 -1.33
N SER A 171 -4.56 -7.66 -1.12
CA SER A 171 -4.17 -6.61 -0.19
C SER A 171 -5.37 -5.94 0.48
N ALA A 172 -5.10 -5.29 1.61
CA ALA A 172 -6.00 -4.36 2.26
C ALA A 172 -5.21 -3.12 2.71
N LEU A 173 -5.50 -1.99 2.07
CA LEU A 173 -4.75 -0.74 2.17
C LEU A 173 -5.63 0.32 2.81
N TRP A 174 -5.11 1.10 3.76
CA TRP A 174 -5.83 2.26 4.26
C TRP A 174 -5.62 3.45 3.33
N HIS A 175 -6.69 4.15 2.97
CA HIS A 175 -6.60 5.28 2.06
C HIS A 175 -5.82 6.43 2.73
N PRO A 176 -4.75 6.97 2.12
CA PRO A 176 -3.88 7.98 2.72
C PRO A 176 -4.62 9.27 3.11
N LEU A 177 -5.56 9.67 2.25
CA LEU A 177 -6.41 10.86 2.44
C LEU A 177 -7.74 10.55 3.17
N SER A 178 -7.81 9.46 3.93
CA SER A 178 -8.98 9.18 4.78
C SER A 178 -9.08 10.20 5.91
N PRO A 179 -10.21 10.93 6.06
CA PRO A 179 -10.35 11.93 7.12
C PRO A 179 -10.27 11.33 8.53
N THR A 180 -10.79 10.10 8.70
CA THR A 180 -10.82 9.40 9.99
C THR A 180 -9.73 8.33 10.10
N GLY A 181 -8.89 8.18 9.07
CA GLY A 181 -7.95 7.07 8.95
C GLY A 181 -8.63 5.70 8.78
N ASN A 182 -9.93 5.63 8.54
CA ASN A 182 -10.71 4.37 8.56
C ASN A 182 -11.30 3.98 7.19
N CYS A 183 -10.89 4.64 6.11
CA CYS A 183 -11.24 4.20 4.76
C CYS A 183 -10.31 3.06 4.35
N LEU A 184 -10.84 1.85 4.19
CA LEU A 184 -10.11 0.66 3.77
C LEU A 184 -10.33 0.42 2.27
N VAL A 185 -9.30 -0.01 1.55
CA VAL A 185 -9.39 -0.47 0.17
C VAL A 185 -8.96 -1.92 0.13
N THR A 186 -9.84 -2.81 -0.33
CA THR A 186 -9.50 -4.22 -0.55
C THR A 186 -9.31 -4.48 -2.03
N VAL A 187 -8.26 -5.22 -2.36
CA VAL A 187 -7.96 -5.65 -3.73
C VAL A 187 -7.98 -7.17 -3.75
N ALA A 188 -8.78 -7.71 -4.66
CA ALA A 188 -8.89 -9.14 -4.88
C ALA A 188 -8.13 -9.55 -6.16
N ARG A 189 -7.75 -10.83 -6.20
CA ARG A 189 -6.95 -11.41 -7.28
C ARG A 189 -7.62 -11.32 -8.65
N ASP A 190 -8.96 -11.27 -8.70
CA ASP A 190 -9.73 -11.12 -9.94
C ASP A 190 -9.86 -9.66 -10.40
N ALA A 191 -8.95 -8.78 -9.99
CA ALA A 191 -8.94 -7.35 -10.29
C ALA A 191 -10.21 -6.60 -9.87
N CYS A 192 -10.85 -7.04 -8.78
CA CYS A 192 -11.91 -6.26 -8.13
C CYS A 192 -11.33 -5.42 -6.98
N VAL A 193 -11.45 -4.10 -7.10
CA VAL A 193 -11.07 -3.12 -6.07
C VAL A 193 -12.32 -2.58 -5.38
N ARG A 194 -12.32 -2.54 -4.04
CA ARG A 194 -13.45 -2.08 -3.24
C ARG A 194 -12.98 -1.12 -2.15
N LEU A 195 -13.61 0.03 -2.04
CA LEU A 195 -13.38 1.04 -1.00
C LEU A 195 -14.50 0.97 0.04
N TRP A 196 -14.12 0.91 1.31
CA TRP A 196 -14.98 0.76 2.48
C TRP A 196 -14.76 1.94 3.41
N GLU A 197 -15.80 2.70 3.71
CA GLU A 197 -15.72 3.86 4.62
C GLU A 197 -16.21 3.44 6.00
N LEU A 198 -15.34 2.82 6.78
CA LEU A 198 -15.71 2.07 7.97
C LEU A 198 -16.10 2.98 9.14
N GLU A 199 -17.28 2.74 9.71
CA GLU A 199 -17.79 3.50 10.84
C GLU A 199 -18.39 2.58 11.91
N ARG A 200 -17.93 2.69 13.17
CA ARG A 200 -18.40 1.81 14.27
C ARG A 200 -19.90 1.94 14.54
N SER A 201 -20.48 3.12 14.28
CA SER A 201 -21.90 3.46 14.45
C SER A 201 -22.78 2.82 13.39
N ASP A 202 -22.24 2.60 12.20
CA ASP A 202 -22.96 2.12 11.02
C ASP A 202 -22.40 0.77 10.58
N LEU A 203 -23.09 -0.30 10.96
CA LEU A 203 -22.69 -1.66 10.58
C LEU A 203 -22.74 -1.88 9.08
N SER A 204 -23.57 -1.14 8.33
CA SER A 204 -23.67 -1.31 6.88
C SER A 204 -22.39 -0.90 6.16
N SER A 205 -21.58 -0.02 6.77
CA SER A 205 -20.25 0.34 6.26
C SER A 205 -19.26 -0.84 6.17
N PHE A 206 -19.49 -1.90 6.94
CA PHE A 206 -18.72 -3.14 6.86
C PHE A 206 -19.32 -4.14 5.87
N ASP A 207 -20.61 -4.00 5.53
CA ASP A 207 -21.32 -4.94 4.66
C ASP A 207 -21.21 -4.56 3.18
N GLU A 208 -21.31 -3.26 2.86
CA GLU A 208 -21.31 -2.74 1.50
C GLU A 208 -20.20 -1.70 1.27
N PRO A 209 -19.41 -1.83 0.19
CA PRO A 209 -18.39 -0.84 -0.15
C PRO A 209 -19.02 0.45 -0.70
N SER A 210 -18.44 1.61 -0.38
CA SER A 210 -18.89 2.89 -0.94
C SER A 210 -18.48 3.08 -2.41
N LEU A 211 -17.45 2.36 -2.85
CA LEU A 211 -17.04 2.26 -4.25
C LEU A 211 -16.56 0.84 -4.55
N ALA A 212 -16.98 0.27 -5.68
CA ALA A 212 -16.53 -1.05 -6.12
C ALA A 212 -16.36 -1.07 -7.63
N VAL A 213 -15.17 -1.46 -8.08
CA VAL A 213 -14.79 -1.47 -9.49
C VAL A 213 -14.16 -2.81 -9.88
N ASP A 214 -14.58 -3.34 -11.02
CA ASP A 214 -13.93 -4.44 -11.73
C ASP A 214 -12.99 -3.84 -12.79
N LEU A 215 -11.67 -3.97 -12.57
CA LEU A 215 -10.68 -3.35 -13.47
C LEU A 215 -10.73 -3.95 -14.87
N LYS A 216 -11.16 -5.22 -15.03
CA LYS A 216 -11.32 -5.85 -16.36
C LYS A 216 -12.44 -5.19 -17.15
N LYS A 217 -13.53 -4.82 -16.47
CA LYS A 217 -14.61 -4.04 -17.10
C LYS A 217 -14.16 -2.64 -17.43
N LEU A 218 -13.35 -2.03 -16.57
CA LEU A 218 -12.84 -0.67 -16.75
C LEU A 218 -11.82 -0.59 -17.91
N ALA A 219 -10.91 -1.57 -18.02
CA ALA A 219 -9.93 -1.69 -19.11
C ALA A 219 -10.61 -1.74 -20.49
N ASN A 220 -11.72 -2.47 -20.59
CA ASN A 220 -12.48 -2.64 -21.82
C ASN A 220 -13.51 -1.52 -22.11
N ALA A 221 -13.61 -0.50 -21.24
CA ALA A 221 -14.65 0.51 -21.35
C ALA A 221 -14.22 1.73 -22.15
N THR A 222 -15.17 2.29 -22.90
CA THR A 222 -14.96 3.48 -23.75
C THR A 222 -15.65 4.74 -23.21
N THR A 223 -16.37 4.63 -22.10
CA THR A 223 -17.14 5.74 -21.54
C THR A 223 -17.41 5.60 -20.05
N THR A 224 -17.51 6.71 -19.33
CA THR A 224 -17.86 6.77 -17.89
C THR A 224 -19.25 6.24 -17.55
N GLN A 225 -20.11 6.01 -18.55
CA GLN A 225 -21.46 5.46 -18.35
C GLN A 225 -21.51 3.93 -18.39
N ALA A 226 -20.39 3.25 -18.60
CA ALA A 226 -20.34 1.79 -18.58
C ALA A 226 -20.60 1.24 -17.16
N ASP A 227 -20.99 -0.03 -17.08
CA ASP A 227 -21.09 -0.72 -15.80
C ASP A 227 -19.72 -1.24 -15.39
N PHE A 228 -19.17 -0.65 -14.32
CA PHE A 228 -17.90 -1.03 -13.74
C PHE A 228 -18.05 -1.89 -12.48
N SER A 229 -19.27 -2.25 -12.11
CA SER A 229 -19.52 -2.88 -10.81
C SER A 229 -18.74 -4.18 -10.63
N ALA A 230 -18.17 -4.35 -9.43
CA ALA A 230 -17.45 -5.56 -9.06
C ALA A 230 -18.36 -6.81 -9.06
N SER A 231 -17.74 -7.98 -9.17
CA SER A 231 -18.42 -9.27 -9.08
C SER A 231 -19.24 -9.39 -7.79
N LYS A 232 -20.45 -9.95 -7.92
CA LYS A 232 -21.39 -10.18 -6.82
C LYS A 232 -21.52 -11.66 -6.50
N TYR A 233 -21.81 -11.96 -5.24
CA TYR A 233 -22.03 -13.33 -4.79
C TYR A 233 -23.14 -14.03 -5.57
N GLY A 234 -22.92 -15.31 -5.91
CA GLY A 234 -23.89 -16.13 -6.63
C GLY A 234 -23.96 -15.88 -8.14
N VAL A 235 -23.16 -14.97 -8.69
CA VAL A 235 -23.01 -14.79 -10.15
C VAL A 235 -21.95 -15.77 -10.66
N ASN A 236 -22.28 -16.54 -11.70
CA ASN A 236 -21.33 -17.47 -12.31
C ASN A 236 -20.16 -16.72 -12.94
N LYS A 237 -18.92 -17.14 -12.62
CA LYS A 237 -17.71 -16.63 -13.26
C LYS A 237 -17.68 -17.11 -14.72
N GLY A 238 -17.64 -16.16 -15.65
CA GLY A 238 -17.41 -16.45 -17.07
C GLY A 238 -15.94 -16.72 -17.35
N PHE A 239 -15.64 -17.22 -18.55
CA PHE A 239 -14.28 -17.32 -19.05
C PHE A 239 -13.95 -16.07 -19.87
N SER A 240 -12.88 -15.36 -19.51
CA SER A 240 -12.29 -14.24 -20.24
C SER A 240 -10.76 -14.40 -20.24
N PRO A 241 -10.04 -14.05 -21.32
CA PRO A 241 -8.57 -13.92 -21.30
C PRO A 241 -8.09 -13.00 -20.17
N ASP A 242 -8.82 -11.91 -19.91
CA ASP A 242 -8.56 -10.96 -18.82
C ASP A 242 -8.53 -11.60 -17.42
N ASN A 243 -9.08 -12.80 -17.24
CA ASN A 243 -8.98 -13.50 -15.95
C ASN A 243 -7.58 -14.06 -15.68
N VAL A 244 -6.75 -14.21 -16.72
CA VAL A 244 -5.36 -14.64 -16.62
C VAL A 244 -4.44 -13.41 -16.69
N GLU A 245 -4.73 -12.49 -17.62
CA GLU A 245 -3.90 -11.30 -17.83
C GLU A 245 -3.99 -10.34 -16.63
N MET A 246 -5.22 -10.01 -16.19
CA MET A 246 -5.43 -9.14 -15.03
C MET A 246 -5.51 -9.93 -13.71
N ASP A 247 -4.54 -10.81 -13.47
CA ASP A 247 -4.36 -11.55 -12.21
C ASP A 247 -3.56 -10.71 -11.20
N VAL A 248 -4.26 -9.97 -10.32
CA VAL A 248 -3.61 -9.01 -9.42
C VAL A 248 -2.75 -9.73 -8.38
N HIS A 249 -1.50 -9.31 -8.23
CA HIS A 249 -0.56 -9.84 -7.24
C HIS A 249 -0.20 -8.83 -6.14
N ALA A 250 -0.27 -7.53 -6.42
CA ALA A 250 -0.02 -6.50 -5.42
C ALA A 250 -0.69 -5.16 -5.77
N ALA A 251 -0.82 -4.30 -4.76
CA ALA A 251 -1.29 -2.93 -4.93
C ALA A 251 -0.78 -2.04 -3.79
N CYS A 252 -0.55 -0.77 -4.08
CA CYS A 252 -0.19 0.25 -3.09
C CYS A 252 -0.72 1.63 -3.53
N PHE A 253 -0.77 2.59 -2.62
CA PHE A 253 -0.99 3.99 -3.00
C PHE A 253 0.33 4.64 -3.44
N GLY A 254 0.24 5.63 -4.32
CA GLY A 254 1.38 6.38 -4.84
C GLY A 254 1.98 7.40 -3.87
N GLY A 255 1.29 7.68 -2.77
CA GLY A 255 1.72 8.60 -1.72
C GLY A 255 1.09 8.26 -0.38
N SER A 256 1.61 8.86 0.68
CA SER A 256 1.22 8.72 2.08
C SER A 256 0.31 9.85 2.57
N GLY A 257 0.09 10.88 1.74
CA GLY A 257 -0.78 12.02 2.05
C GLY A 257 -0.13 12.98 3.05
N THR A 258 1.17 13.22 2.86
CA THR A 258 1.97 14.25 3.53
C THR A 258 1.97 15.54 2.71
N ASP A 259 2.37 16.65 3.34
CA ASP A 259 2.38 17.98 2.70
C ASP A 259 3.49 18.12 1.64
N ASP A 260 4.47 17.22 1.65
CA ASP A 260 5.64 17.28 0.79
C ASP A 260 5.52 16.44 -0.51
N GLU A 261 4.34 15.86 -0.76
CA GLU A 261 4.06 14.98 -1.89
C GLU A 261 3.31 15.68 -3.03
N ALA A 262 3.64 15.33 -4.28
CA ALA A 262 2.94 15.81 -5.45
C ALA A 262 1.43 15.54 -5.37
N GLY A 263 0.63 16.52 -5.78
CA GLY A 263 -0.80 16.55 -5.47
C GLY A 263 -1.63 15.33 -5.89
N TRP A 264 -1.28 14.62 -6.97
CA TRP A 264 -1.99 13.42 -7.42
C TRP A 264 -1.53 12.12 -6.73
N ALA A 265 -0.37 12.10 -6.07
CA ALA A 265 0.30 10.89 -5.61
C ALA A 265 -0.55 10.10 -4.59
N ALA A 266 -1.01 10.76 -3.52
CA ALA A 266 -1.77 10.15 -2.44
C ALA A 266 -3.19 9.69 -2.83
N MET A 267 -3.67 10.06 -4.01
CA MET A 267 -4.94 9.60 -4.59
C MET A 267 -4.76 8.66 -5.79
N THR A 268 -3.54 8.24 -6.07
CA THR A 268 -3.22 7.26 -7.11
C THR A 268 -3.12 5.87 -6.49
N LEU A 269 -3.97 4.94 -6.92
CA LEU A 269 -3.87 3.53 -6.58
C LEU A 269 -3.09 2.80 -7.69
N TRP A 270 -1.93 2.25 -7.35
CA TRP A 270 -1.12 1.40 -8.22
C TRP A 270 -1.50 -0.06 -8.01
N VAL A 271 -1.57 -0.82 -9.11
CA VAL A 271 -1.94 -2.23 -9.12
C VAL A 271 -0.98 -2.98 -10.04
N ALA A 272 -0.37 -4.04 -9.54
CA ALA A 272 0.54 -4.89 -10.31
C ALA A 272 -0.07 -6.27 -10.54
N MET A 273 -0.06 -6.68 -11.80
CA MET A 273 -0.50 -7.99 -12.26
C MET A 273 0.65 -8.98 -12.16
N GLY A 274 0.33 -10.25 -11.91
CA GLY A 274 1.34 -11.31 -11.80
C GLY A 274 2.18 -11.48 -13.06
N GLU A 275 1.63 -11.23 -14.24
CA GLU A 275 2.36 -11.43 -15.51
C GLU A 275 3.38 -10.35 -15.87
N GLY A 276 3.42 -9.23 -15.15
CA GLY A 276 4.37 -8.13 -15.42
C GLY A 276 3.71 -6.78 -15.64
N ASP A 277 2.42 -6.74 -15.96
CA ASP A 277 1.70 -5.49 -16.20
C ASP A 277 1.51 -4.67 -14.93
N VAL A 278 1.77 -3.36 -15.01
CA VAL A 278 1.47 -2.40 -13.95
C VAL A 278 0.40 -1.43 -14.44
N TYR A 279 -0.54 -1.09 -13.56
CA TYR A 279 -1.64 -0.15 -13.83
C TYR A 279 -1.78 0.88 -12.71
N ALA A 280 -2.40 2.01 -13.02
CA ALA A 280 -2.74 3.05 -12.06
C ALA A 280 -4.19 3.54 -12.21
N LEU A 281 -4.79 3.94 -11.08
CA LEU A 281 -6.09 4.62 -11.00
C LEU A 281 -5.91 5.96 -10.30
N CYS A 282 -6.09 7.07 -11.03
CA CYS A 282 -5.99 8.42 -10.48
C CYS A 282 -7.09 9.33 -11.04
N PRO A 283 -7.89 10.02 -10.19
CA PRO A 283 -7.88 9.99 -8.72
C PRO A 283 -8.87 8.94 -8.15
N PHE A 284 -8.41 8.08 -7.26
CA PHE A 284 -9.22 7.05 -6.59
C PHE A 284 -9.51 7.45 -5.13
N LEU A 285 -10.58 8.22 -4.90
CA LEU A 285 -10.89 8.82 -3.60
C LEU A 285 -12.09 8.18 -2.87
N PRO A 286 -12.14 8.20 -1.52
CA PRO A 286 -13.35 7.96 -0.73
C PRO A 286 -14.40 9.06 -0.94
N SER A 287 -15.62 8.90 -0.43
CA SER A 287 -16.68 9.93 -0.56
C SER A 287 -16.32 11.26 0.09
N LYS A 288 -15.58 11.20 1.20
CA LYS A 288 -14.99 12.34 1.90
C LYS A 288 -13.51 12.10 2.10
N TRP A 289 -12.70 13.11 1.83
CA TRP A 289 -11.26 13.01 1.85
C TRP A 289 -10.64 14.27 2.45
N ARG A 290 -9.49 14.11 3.10
CA ARG A 290 -8.72 15.25 3.64
C ARG A 290 -7.77 15.79 2.58
N ALA A 291 -7.69 17.11 2.46
CA ALA A 291 -6.62 17.76 1.72
C ALA A 291 -5.54 18.22 2.69
N THR A 292 -4.28 17.98 2.34
CA THR A 292 -3.11 18.60 2.98
C THR A 292 -3.00 20.08 2.60
N SER A 293 -2.26 20.87 3.37
CA SER A 293 -2.15 22.34 3.18
C SER A 293 -1.64 22.69 1.78
N THR A 294 -0.67 21.92 1.27
CA THR A 294 -0.01 22.13 -0.02
C THR A 294 -0.71 21.44 -1.20
N LEU A 295 -1.63 20.51 -0.98
CA LEU A 295 -2.16 19.66 -2.04
C LEU A 295 -3.07 20.42 -3.00
N LEU A 296 -4.00 21.25 -2.53
CA LEU A 296 -4.84 22.04 -3.43
C LEU A 296 -4.06 23.16 -4.15
N PRO A 297 -3.18 23.92 -3.49
CA PRO A 297 -2.28 24.86 -4.16
C PRO A 297 -1.42 24.21 -5.25
N SER A 298 -0.77 23.07 -4.95
CA SER A 298 0.08 22.36 -5.92
C SER A 298 -0.70 21.81 -7.12
N LEU A 299 -1.86 21.20 -6.87
CA LEU A 299 -2.76 20.72 -7.93
C LEU A 299 -3.24 21.86 -8.82
N SER A 300 -3.65 22.98 -8.22
CA SER A 300 -4.13 24.15 -8.97
C SER A 300 -3.05 24.72 -9.87
N THR A 301 -1.83 24.87 -9.35
CA THR A 301 -0.67 25.33 -10.12
C THR A 301 -0.35 24.39 -11.28
N SER A 302 -0.30 23.08 -11.03
CA SER A 302 -0.01 22.06 -12.04
C SER A 302 -1.07 22.03 -13.16
N VAL A 303 -2.36 21.96 -12.81
CA VAL A 303 -3.46 21.88 -13.78
C VAL A 303 -3.58 23.16 -14.61
N VAL A 304 -3.39 24.34 -14.00
CA VAL A 304 -3.41 25.62 -14.73
C VAL A 304 -2.24 25.72 -15.69
N ALA A 305 -1.03 25.34 -15.25
CA ALA A 305 0.16 25.33 -16.10
C ALA A 305 -0.03 24.39 -17.30
N LYS A 306 -0.52 23.17 -17.07
CA LYS A 306 -0.82 22.19 -18.10
C LYS A 306 -1.88 22.68 -19.10
N THR A 307 -3.00 23.18 -18.59
CA THR A 307 -4.09 23.70 -19.43
C THR A 307 -3.61 24.84 -20.32
N ARG A 308 -2.75 25.71 -19.78
CA ARG A 308 -2.15 26.80 -20.55
C ARG A 308 -1.21 26.27 -21.63
N ALA A 309 -0.32 25.33 -21.30
CA ALA A 309 0.59 24.71 -22.27
C ALA A 309 -0.18 24.09 -23.45
N ILE A 310 -1.18 23.25 -23.15
CA ILE A 310 -2.01 22.57 -24.16
C ILE A 310 -2.85 23.56 -24.99
N SER A 311 -3.32 24.66 -24.39
CA SER A 311 -4.09 25.67 -25.14
C SER A 311 -3.25 26.46 -26.15
N HIS A 312 -1.93 26.55 -25.94
CA HIS A 312 -1.00 27.25 -26.81
C HIS A 312 -0.30 26.33 -27.82
N ASP A 313 -0.37 25.02 -27.62
CA ASP A 313 0.19 24.04 -28.53
C ASP A 313 -0.80 23.71 -29.67
N SER A 314 -0.40 24.03 -30.91
CA SER A 314 -1.22 23.75 -32.09
C SER A 314 -1.26 22.27 -32.47
N GLU A 315 -0.28 21.49 -32.02
CA GLU A 315 -0.15 20.06 -32.30
C GLU A 315 -0.80 19.21 -31.19
N ALA A 316 -1.26 19.82 -30.10
CA ALA A 316 -1.92 19.10 -29.01
C ALA A 316 -3.12 18.28 -29.50
N THR A 317 -3.12 17.01 -29.12
CA THR A 317 -4.14 16.04 -29.45
C THR A 317 -5.48 16.39 -28.79
N GLU A 318 -6.57 15.86 -29.34
CA GLU A 318 -7.89 16.06 -28.75
C GLU A 318 -8.02 15.35 -27.38
N ASP A 319 -7.25 14.29 -27.16
CA ASP A 319 -7.21 13.59 -25.88
C ASP A 319 -6.47 14.38 -24.79
N GLU A 320 -5.33 15.00 -25.10
CA GLU A 320 -4.63 15.89 -24.15
C GLU A 320 -5.52 17.07 -23.73
N LYS A 321 -6.19 17.71 -24.69
CA LYS A 321 -7.17 18.78 -24.43
C LYS A 321 -8.30 18.29 -23.55
N ARG A 322 -8.81 17.08 -23.80
CA ARG A 322 -9.88 16.46 -23.00
C ARG A 322 -9.44 16.19 -21.57
N VAL A 323 -8.22 15.68 -21.35
CA VAL A 323 -7.67 15.43 -20.00
C VAL A 323 -7.53 16.75 -19.24
N ALA A 324 -6.95 17.79 -19.84
CA ALA A 324 -6.82 19.11 -19.21
C ALA A 324 -8.19 19.72 -18.85
N ASP A 325 -9.17 19.60 -19.75
CA ASP A 325 -10.56 19.99 -19.51
C ASP A 325 -11.20 19.23 -18.34
N GLN A 326 -10.95 17.93 -18.24
CA GLN A 326 -11.48 17.07 -17.18
C GLN A 326 -10.89 17.46 -15.81
N GLN A 327 -9.58 17.66 -15.74
CA GLN A 327 -8.88 18.09 -14.52
C GLN A 327 -9.34 19.49 -14.08
N THR A 328 -9.48 20.42 -15.01
CA THR A 328 -10.00 21.77 -14.72
C THR A 328 -11.42 21.71 -14.15
N ARG A 329 -12.29 20.86 -14.70
CA ARG A 329 -13.66 20.67 -14.17
C ARG A 329 -13.67 20.01 -12.80
N TRP A 330 -12.75 19.10 -12.55
CA TRP A 330 -12.60 18.45 -11.26
C TRP A 330 -12.20 19.46 -10.17
N LEU A 331 -11.22 20.33 -10.46
CA LEU A 331 -10.83 21.44 -9.58
C LEU A 331 -11.97 22.45 -9.37
N ALA A 332 -12.67 22.83 -10.43
CA ALA A 332 -13.81 23.73 -10.31
C ALA A 332 -14.92 23.18 -9.39
N ASP A 333 -15.12 21.87 -9.36
CA ASP A 333 -16.08 21.20 -8.46
C ASP A 333 -15.60 21.18 -7.00
N LEU A 334 -14.29 21.33 -6.75
CA LEU A 334 -13.73 21.54 -5.41
C LEU A 334 -13.82 22.99 -4.99
N ASP A 335 -13.52 23.94 -5.88
CA ASP A 335 -13.62 25.38 -5.62
C ASP A 335 -15.06 25.81 -5.26
N GLU A 336 -16.05 25.08 -5.76
CA GLU A 336 -17.47 25.27 -5.44
C GLU A 336 -17.86 24.75 -4.04
N GLN A 337 -16.99 23.99 -3.36
CA GLN A 337 -17.26 23.41 -2.03
C GLN A 337 -16.76 24.31 -0.90
N GLU A 338 -17.51 24.30 0.20
CA GLU A 338 -17.05 24.84 1.49
C GLU A 338 -16.49 23.66 2.31
N PRO A 339 -15.17 23.61 2.59
CA PRO A 339 -14.57 22.49 3.31
C PRO A 339 -15.06 22.41 4.76
N LEU A 340 -15.11 21.19 5.27
CA LEU A 340 -15.35 20.91 6.68
C LEU A 340 -14.01 20.88 7.40
N SER A 341 -13.68 21.91 8.18
CA SER A 341 -12.47 21.90 9.00
C SER A 341 -12.70 21.02 10.25
N LEU A 342 -11.94 19.93 10.34
CA LEU A 342 -11.96 18.99 11.47
C LEU A 342 -10.63 19.05 12.24
N PRO A 343 -10.62 18.71 13.54
CA PRO A 343 -9.37 18.55 14.26
C PRO A 343 -8.51 17.46 13.61
N GLY A 344 -7.24 17.78 13.36
CA GLY A 344 -6.24 16.86 12.85
C GLY A 344 -5.75 15.86 13.90
N ALA A 345 -4.63 15.21 13.62
CA ALA A 345 -4.00 14.27 14.56
C ALA A 345 -3.48 14.97 15.83
N ASN A 346 -3.12 16.25 15.71
CA ASN A 346 -2.65 17.10 16.80
C ASN A 346 -3.76 18.07 17.25
N GLU A 347 -3.83 18.40 18.55
CA GLU A 347 -4.87 19.29 19.11
C GLU A 347 -4.89 20.70 18.50
N PHE A 348 -3.82 21.10 17.82
CA PHE A 348 -3.65 22.42 17.20
C PHE A 348 -3.77 22.40 15.68
N ASP A 349 -3.88 21.21 15.09
CA ASP A 349 -3.94 21.04 13.64
C ASP A 349 -5.41 20.97 13.19
N MET A 350 -5.72 21.61 12.07
CA MET A 350 -7.05 21.63 11.48
C MET A 350 -6.93 21.13 10.05
N VAL A 351 -7.69 20.08 9.74
CA VAL A 351 -7.65 19.43 8.45
C VAL A 351 -8.93 19.73 7.70
N ASP A 352 -8.79 20.23 6.47
CA ASP A 352 -9.92 20.48 5.60
C ASP A 352 -10.39 19.21 4.91
N VAL A 353 -11.68 18.91 5.08
CA VAL A 353 -12.33 17.74 4.53
C VAL A 353 -13.30 18.15 3.42
N TYR A 354 -13.04 17.63 2.23
CA TYR A 354 -13.83 17.85 1.03
C TYR A 354 -14.68 16.62 0.71
N ASN A 355 -15.77 16.83 -0.02
CA ASN A 355 -16.45 15.72 -0.67
C ASN A 355 -15.73 15.42 -1.99
N ARG A 356 -15.71 14.14 -2.37
CA ARG A 356 -15.19 13.73 -3.67
C ARG A 356 -15.98 14.43 -4.79
N PRO A 357 -15.30 15.07 -5.75
CA PRO A 357 -15.95 15.69 -6.90
C PRO A 357 -16.86 14.73 -7.66
N ALA A 358 -18.03 15.24 -8.07
CA ALA A 358 -19.00 14.50 -8.86
C ALA A 358 -18.66 14.50 -10.35
N ARG A 359 -17.86 15.48 -10.80
CA ARG A 359 -17.44 15.67 -12.19
C ARG A 359 -15.92 15.49 -12.30
N PRO A 360 -15.40 14.76 -13.31
CA PRO A 360 -16.11 14.07 -14.40
C PRO A 360 -16.84 12.77 -14.00
N GLY A 361 -16.53 12.21 -12.84
CA GLY A 361 -17.15 11.01 -12.29
C GLY A 361 -16.32 10.43 -11.14
N ALA A 362 -16.91 9.54 -10.36
CA ALA A 362 -16.27 8.94 -9.19
C ALA A 362 -15.16 7.92 -9.52
N LEU A 363 -15.19 7.33 -10.72
CA LEU A 363 -14.23 6.31 -11.16
C LEU A 363 -13.30 6.89 -12.22
N PRO A 364 -11.97 6.92 -11.97
CA PRO A 364 -11.00 7.32 -12.99
C PRO A 364 -10.88 6.26 -14.08
N LYS A 365 -10.20 6.62 -15.17
CA LYS A 365 -9.74 5.69 -16.20
C LYS A 365 -8.65 4.78 -15.59
N LEU A 366 -8.64 3.51 -15.98
CA LEU A 366 -7.51 2.63 -15.72
C LEU A 366 -6.36 3.02 -16.66
N GLN A 367 -5.25 3.47 -16.10
CA GLN A 367 -4.06 3.88 -16.86
C GLN A 367 -3.08 2.71 -16.89
N GLY A 368 -2.59 2.37 -18.07
CA GLY A 368 -1.69 1.25 -18.31
C GLY A 368 -2.20 0.28 -19.39
N PRO A 369 -1.49 -0.82 -19.64
CA PRO A 369 -0.33 -1.28 -18.87
C PRO A 369 0.87 -0.32 -19.03
N PHE A 370 1.58 -0.08 -17.94
CA PHE A 370 2.85 0.62 -17.96
C PHE A 370 3.96 -0.35 -18.33
N TYR A 371 4.70 -0.06 -19.39
CA TYR A 371 5.85 -0.85 -19.82
C TYR A 371 7.02 -0.63 -18.87
N VAL A 372 7.44 -1.70 -18.20
CA VAL A 372 8.56 -1.70 -17.26
C VAL A 372 9.80 -2.20 -18.01
N GLY A 373 10.48 -1.30 -18.71
CA GLY A 373 11.72 -1.60 -19.45
C GLY A 373 11.53 -2.09 -20.89
N THR A 374 12.63 -2.45 -21.55
CA THR A 374 12.68 -2.77 -23.00
C THR A 374 12.36 -4.22 -23.35
N ASP A 375 12.50 -5.13 -22.39
CA ASP A 375 12.18 -6.55 -22.55
C ASP A 375 10.90 -6.82 -21.75
N ASN A 376 9.80 -7.12 -22.44
CA ASN A 376 8.45 -7.41 -21.91
C ASN A 376 8.34 -8.59 -20.92
N ASP A 377 9.46 -9.08 -20.38
CA ASP A 377 9.50 -10.22 -19.44
C ASP A 377 10.38 -9.85 -18.24
N ILE A 378 9.83 -8.99 -17.37
CA ILE A 378 10.42 -8.70 -16.06
C ILE A 378 10.26 -9.89 -15.08
N GLY A 379 9.49 -10.92 -15.46
CA GLY A 379 9.13 -12.05 -14.63
C GLY A 379 7.86 -11.81 -13.80
N GLU A 380 7.47 -12.82 -13.02
CA GLU A 380 6.21 -12.79 -12.27
C GLU A 380 6.30 -11.80 -11.09
N ILE A 381 5.49 -10.73 -11.11
CA ILE A 381 5.48 -9.73 -10.03
C ILE A 381 4.89 -10.34 -8.75
N THR A 382 5.51 -10.06 -7.61
CA THR A 382 5.01 -10.47 -6.28
C THR A 382 4.63 -9.31 -5.38
N ASP A 383 5.25 -8.14 -5.57
CA ASP A 383 4.93 -6.94 -4.81
C ASP A 383 5.24 -5.64 -5.57
N ILE A 384 4.56 -4.55 -5.19
CA ILE A 384 4.78 -3.20 -5.72
C ILE A 384 4.83 -2.19 -4.58
N HIS A 385 5.77 -1.25 -4.66
CA HIS A 385 5.85 -0.11 -3.75
C HIS A 385 6.15 1.16 -4.52
N VAL A 386 5.55 2.28 -4.11
CA VAL A 386 5.73 3.58 -4.78
C VAL A 386 6.13 4.64 -3.77
N ILE A 387 7.16 5.40 -4.11
CA ILE A 387 7.59 6.61 -3.42
C ILE A 387 7.15 7.79 -4.30
N GLY A 388 6.15 8.55 -3.86
CA GLY A 388 5.62 9.68 -4.62
C GLY A 388 6.65 10.78 -4.83
N ALA A 389 6.54 11.53 -5.93
CA ALA A 389 7.38 12.70 -6.19
C ALA A 389 7.24 13.75 -5.07
N LYS A 390 8.35 14.41 -4.70
CA LYS A 390 8.34 15.55 -3.79
C LYS A 390 7.92 16.85 -4.48
N ILE A 391 7.27 17.70 -3.70
CA ILE A 391 7.10 19.10 -4.02
C ILE A 391 8.33 19.85 -3.48
N ASN A 392 9.06 20.54 -4.36
CA ASN A 392 10.22 21.37 -4.01
C ASN A 392 9.92 22.87 -4.16
N ASP A 393 8.68 23.29 -3.89
CA ASP A 393 8.21 24.68 -4.02
C ASP A 393 7.86 25.27 -2.64
N GLU A 394 8.81 26.04 -2.09
CA GLU A 394 8.66 26.73 -0.80
C GLU A 394 7.48 27.72 -0.77
N SER A 395 6.98 28.19 -1.93
CA SER A 395 5.89 29.17 -1.98
C SER A 395 4.51 28.60 -1.64
N LEU A 396 4.41 27.28 -1.52
CA LEU A 396 3.17 26.59 -1.16
C LEU A 396 2.93 26.50 0.35
N TYR A 397 3.92 26.87 1.15
CA TYR A 397 3.84 26.91 2.61
C TYR A 397 3.52 28.31 3.11
N ASP A 398 2.90 28.40 4.28
CA ASP A 398 2.56 29.69 4.88
C ASP A 398 3.84 30.44 5.32
N GLU A 399 3.86 31.78 5.17
CA GLU A 399 5.06 32.61 5.50
C GLU A 399 5.54 32.47 6.96
N ASP A 400 4.67 31.99 7.85
CA ASP A 400 4.93 31.77 9.27
C ASP A 400 5.36 30.31 9.59
N GLU A 401 5.31 29.38 8.63
CA GLU A 401 5.78 28.00 8.78
C GLU A 401 7.28 27.88 8.50
N VAL A 402 8.04 27.48 9.52
CA VAL A 402 9.44 27.09 9.34
C VAL A 402 9.47 25.64 8.90
N VAL A 403 9.64 25.42 7.60
CA VAL A 403 9.70 24.09 6.99
C VAL A 403 11.17 23.65 6.94
N ASP A 404 11.60 22.85 7.92
CA ASP A 404 12.91 22.15 7.89
C ASP A 404 12.83 20.89 7.00
N GLU A 405 12.28 21.02 5.79
CA GLU A 405 12.18 19.87 4.87
C GLU A 405 13.42 19.75 3.99
N GLU A 406 14.03 18.57 4.00
CA GLU A 406 15.05 18.24 3.04
C GLU A 406 14.42 18.16 1.63
N PRO A 407 15.04 18.78 0.61
CA PRO A 407 14.61 18.63 -0.77
C PRO A 407 14.64 17.14 -1.13
N GLY A 408 13.80 16.73 -2.07
CA GLY A 408 13.84 15.35 -2.54
C GLY A 408 13.42 15.23 -3.99
N LEU A 409 13.41 14.01 -4.49
CA LEU A 409 13.22 13.77 -5.90
C LEU A 409 11.82 14.18 -6.36
N SER A 410 11.75 15.09 -7.34
CA SER A 410 10.53 15.57 -8.00
C SER A 410 9.91 14.57 -8.98
N VAL A 411 10.43 13.34 -8.99
CA VAL A 411 10.03 12.21 -9.84
C VAL A 411 9.63 11.03 -8.95
N GLY A 412 8.55 10.33 -9.31
CA GLY A 412 8.09 9.17 -8.55
C GLY A 412 9.01 7.95 -8.76
N ILE A 413 9.26 7.17 -7.71
CA ILE A 413 10.00 5.91 -7.76
C ILE A 413 9.03 4.74 -7.59
N ILE A 414 9.02 3.82 -8.54
CA ILE A 414 8.18 2.62 -8.54
C ILE A 414 9.10 1.41 -8.42
N CYS A 415 8.95 0.67 -7.33
CA CYS A 415 9.68 -0.57 -7.08
C CYS A 415 8.77 -1.76 -7.34
N VAL A 416 9.22 -2.69 -8.17
CA VAL A 416 8.51 -3.94 -8.51
C VAL A 416 9.37 -5.13 -8.12
N ALA A 417 8.87 -5.98 -7.21
CA ALA A 417 9.53 -7.23 -6.83
C ALA A 417 8.99 -8.42 -7.64
N THR A 418 9.85 -9.38 -7.94
CA THR A 418 9.48 -10.58 -8.71
C THR A 418 9.64 -11.86 -7.89
N SER A 419 9.01 -12.96 -8.34
CA SER A 419 9.11 -14.28 -7.68
C SER A 419 10.53 -14.86 -7.68
N THR A 420 11.41 -14.31 -8.53
CA THR A 420 12.85 -14.61 -8.60
C THR A 420 13.72 -13.75 -7.67
N SER A 421 13.10 -12.96 -6.77
CA SER A 421 13.80 -12.03 -5.86
C SER A 421 14.59 -10.93 -6.58
N LYS A 422 14.19 -10.56 -7.80
CA LYS A 422 14.66 -9.33 -8.44
C LYS A 422 13.76 -8.16 -8.06
N VAL A 423 14.35 -6.98 -7.91
CA VAL A 423 13.65 -5.71 -7.71
C VAL A 423 13.99 -4.78 -8.86
N HIS A 424 12.98 -4.40 -9.65
CA HIS A 424 13.10 -3.36 -10.67
C HIS A 424 12.75 -2.02 -10.05
N VAL A 425 13.68 -1.06 -10.13
CA VAL A 425 13.49 0.31 -9.65
C VAL A 425 13.25 1.18 -10.87
N CYS A 426 12.08 1.80 -10.95
CA CYS A 426 11.63 2.56 -12.09
C CYS A 426 11.29 3.99 -11.72
N LEU A 427 11.46 4.90 -12.68
CA LEU A 427 11.14 6.32 -12.55
C LEU A 427 9.90 6.65 -13.40
N ASP A 428 8.92 7.31 -12.77
CA ASP A 428 7.75 7.87 -13.44
C ASP A 428 8.03 9.32 -13.86
N LEU A 429 8.61 9.45 -15.06
CA LEU A 429 9.04 10.74 -15.62
C LEU A 429 7.87 11.60 -16.09
N ASP A 430 6.83 10.98 -16.63
CA ASP A 430 5.65 11.68 -17.14
C ASP A 430 4.70 12.09 -16.02
N GLY A 431 4.68 11.31 -14.93
CA GLY A 431 3.86 11.55 -13.75
C GLY A 431 2.42 11.06 -13.97
N VAL A 432 1.98 10.09 -13.17
CA VAL A 432 0.57 9.69 -13.17
C VAL A 432 -0.31 10.82 -12.65
N GLU A 433 -1.29 11.20 -13.46
CA GLU A 433 -2.21 12.29 -13.19
C GLU A 433 -3.67 11.87 -13.32
N ALA A 434 -4.57 12.77 -12.97
CA ALA A 434 -6.00 12.48 -13.01
C ALA A 434 -6.52 12.33 -14.46
N GLU A 435 -7.09 11.15 -14.77
CA GLU A 435 -7.70 10.85 -16.07
C GLU A 435 -9.05 10.14 -15.91
N TRP A 436 -10.00 10.47 -16.80
CA TRP A 436 -11.29 9.79 -16.87
C TRP A 436 -11.62 9.37 -18.30
N LEU A 437 -12.42 8.32 -18.43
CA LEU A 437 -13.01 7.94 -19.71
C LEU A 437 -13.86 9.09 -20.30
N PRO A 438 -14.13 9.10 -21.62
CA PRO A 438 -15.04 10.05 -22.21
C PRO A 438 -16.48 9.95 -21.68
N THR A 439 -17.18 11.08 -21.54
CA THR A 439 -18.56 11.12 -21.03
C THR A 439 -19.62 10.77 -22.09
N LYS A 440 -19.28 10.88 -23.39
CA LYS A 440 -20.18 10.56 -24.52
C LYS A 440 -19.58 9.43 -25.35
N ARG A 441 -20.42 8.49 -25.79
CA ARG A 441 -20.03 7.50 -26.82
C ARG A 441 -19.76 8.22 -28.15
N ALA A 442 -18.64 7.93 -28.79
CA ALA A 442 -18.35 8.43 -30.12
C ALA A 442 -19.46 7.99 -31.12
N PRO A 443 -19.89 8.86 -32.05
CA PRO A 443 -20.92 8.53 -33.02
C PRO A 443 -20.45 7.42 -33.97
N ARG A 444 -21.28 6.37 -34.13
CA ARG A 444 -21.01 5.14 -34.92
C ARG A 444 -20.62 5.36 -36.40
N ASN A 445 -20.85 6.54 -36.97
CA ASN A 445 -20.51 6.85 -38.36
C ASN A 445 -19.05 7.29 -38.56
N ASN A 446 -18.30 7.49 -37.48
CA ASN A 446 -16.86 7.74 -37.51
C ASN A 446 -16.10 6.46 -37.13
N SER A 447 -16.43 5.34 -37.78
CA SER A 447 -15.64 4.10 -37.70
C SER A 447 -14.26 4.22 -38.37
N SER A 448 -13.74 5.43 -38.50
CA SER A 448 -12.39 5.80 -38.96
C SER A 448 -11.71 6.76 -37.96
N PHE A 449 -12.37 7.11 -36.86
CA PHE A 449 -11.84 7.99 -35.80
C PHE A 449 -11.51 7.21 -34.51
N TYR A 450 -11.89 5.92 -34.46
CA TYR A 450 -11.46 4.96 -33.43
C TYR A 450 -11.10 3.61 -34.08
N THR A 451 -10.58 3.65 -35.31
CA THR A 451 -9.87 2.52 -35.90
C THR A 451 -8.43 2.60 -35.46
N PHE A 452 -8.08 2.03 -34.30
CA PHE A 452 -6.68 1.70 -33.97
C PHE A 452 -5.65 2.83 -34.25
N SER A 453 -6.06 4.11 -34.19
CA SER A 453 -5.28 5.24 -34.72
C SER A 453 -4.90 6.28 -33.68
N ASP A 454 -5.48 6.22 -32.48
CA ASP A 454 -4.84 6.76 -31.29
C ASP A 454 -4.25 5.53 -30.61
N GLU A 455 -3.00 5.23 -30.94
CA GLU A 455 -2.19 4.30 -30.16
C GLU A 455 -2.38 4.68 -28.69
N ASP A 456 -2.66 3.68 -27.85
CA ASP A 456 -2.44 3.81 -26.42
C ASP A 456 -1.07 4.45 -26.25
N VAL A 457 -1.03 5.75 -25.87
CA VAL A 457 0.23 6.44 -25.59
C VAL A 457 1.01 5.48 -24.71
N GLU A 458 2.11 4.97 -25.25
CA GLU A 458 2.89 3.91 -24.64
C GLU A 458 3.37 4.47 -23.31
N ARG A 459 2.69 4.09 -22.22
CA ARG A 459 3.06 4.55 -20.89
C ARG A 459 4.23 3.70 -20.48
N SER A 460 5.40 4.30 -20.40
CA SER A 460 6.61 3.59 -19.99
C SER A 460 7.08 4.10 -18.64
N LEU A 461 7.49 3.17 -17.78
CA LEU A 461 8.30 3.50 -16.62
C LEU A 461 9.77 3.31 -17.00
N LEU A 462 10.59 4.33 -16.75
CA LEU A 462 12.02 4.24 -17.02
C LEU A 462 12.66 3.31 -15.98
N VAL A 463 13.12 2.13 -16.39
CA VAL A 463 13.90 1.25 -15.50
C VAL A 463 15.26 1.88 -15.25
N TYR A 464 15.45 2.40 -14.03
CA TYR A 464 16.70 2.99 -13.59
C TYR A 464 17.72 1.90 -13.24
N GLU A 465 17.32 0.92 -12.44
CA GLU A 465 18.16 -0.22 -12.11
C GLU A 465 17.34 -1.49 -11.84
N THR A 466 18.01 -2.64 -11.90
CA THR A 466 17.45 -3.93 -11.47
C THR A 466 18.39 -4.57 -10.48
N LEU A 467 17.91 -4.75 -9.26
CA LEU A 467 18.64 -5.33 -8.15
C LEU A 467 18.32 -6.83 -8.07
N ASP A 468 19.34 -7.68 -8.15
CA ASP A 468 19.19 -9.11 -7.97
C ASP A 468 19.47 -9.49 -6.51
N LEU A 469 18.41 -9.80 -5.75
CA LEU A 469 18.50 -10.23 -4.35
C LEU A 469 18.47 -11.76 -4.21
N SER A 470 18.58 -12.47 -5.35
CA SER A 470 18.61 -13.93 -5.37
C SER A 470 19.88 -14.46 -4.69
N ASN A 471 19.72 -15.56 -3.98
CA ASN A 471 20.82 -16.37 -3.47
C ASN A 471 20.76 -17.77 -4.11
N PRO A 472 21.62 -18.06 -5.10
CA PRO A 472 21.58 -19.33 -5.84
C PRO A 472 21.69 -20.59 -4.98
N ASP A 473 22.29 -20.50 -3.79
CA ASP A 473 22.47 -21.63 -2.87
C ASP A 473 21.23 -21.90 -2.00
N VAL A 474 20.32 -20.93 -1.87
CA VAL A 474 19.18 -20.95 -0.92
C VAL A 474 17.84 -20.80 -1.63
N ASP A 475 17.82 -20.24 -2.84
CA ASP A 475 16.60 -19.78 -3.46
C ASP A 475 15.67 -20.91 -3.90
N VAL A 476 14.44 -20.75 -3.45
CA VAL A 476 13.26 -21.42 -3.94
C VAL A 476 12.34 -20.28 -4.38
N GLU A 477 11.68 -20.43 -5.54
CA GLU A 477 10.61 -19.51 -5.94
C GLU A 477 9.70 -19.21 -4.74
N GLY A 478 9.47 -17.92 -4.50
CA GLY A 478 8.76 -17.45 -3.32
C GLY A 478 7.98 -16.17 -3.60
N TRP A 479 7.54 -15.52 -2.52
CA TRP A 479 6.74 -14.30 -2.60
C TRP A 479 7.47 -13.17 -1.89
N PRO A 480 8.49 -12.54 -2.51
CA PRO A 480 9.10 -11.35 -1.95
C PRO A 480 8.09 -10.23 -1.70
N THR A 481 8.27 -9.51 -0.61
CA THR A 481 7.40 -8.40 -0.19
C THR A 481 8.19 -7.20 0.28
N PHE A 482 7.64 -6.01 0.08
CA PHE A 482 8.21 -4.75 0.53
C PHE A 482 7.66 -4.33 1.89
N THR A 483 8.45 -3.56 2.62
CA THR A 483 8.04 -2.87 3.84
C THR A 483 8.73 -1.50 3.89
N PRO A 484 7.97 -0.39 3.84
CA PRO A 484 8.58 0.95 3.89
C PRO A 484 9.24 1.21 5.24
N SER A 485 10.33 1.96 5.24
CA SER A 485 10.96 2.41 6.48
C SER A 485 10.15 3.56 7.11
N PRO A 486 9.92 3.54 8.43
CA PRO A 486 9.31 4.68 9.12
C PRO A 486 10.28 5.85 9.32
N ALA A 487 11.59 5.64 9.09
CA ALA A 487 12.63 6.62 9.37
C ALA A 487 13.07 7.42 8.14
N ASN A 488 13.07 6.79 6.97
CA ASN A 488 13.54 7.40 5.73
C ASN A 488 12.63 6.99 4.57
N ARG A 489 12.06 7.97 3.86
CA ARG A 489 11.16 7.75 2.72
C ARG A 489 11.82 7.03 1.54
N TYR A 490 13.14 7.18 1.39
CA TYR A 490 13.94 6.53 0.34
C TYR A 490 14.53 5.19 0.77
N GLU A 491 14.17 4.71 1.97
CA GLU A 491 14.57 3.40 2.48
C GLU A 491 13.42 2.40 2.41
N LEU A 492 13.67 1.27 1.76
CA LEU A 492 12.71 0.20 1.56
C LEU A 492 13.30 -1.15 2.01
N LEU A 493 12.58 -1.90 2.82
CA LEU A 493 12.97 -3.25 3.20
C LEU A 493 12.36 -4.27 2.23
N ALA A 494 13.19 -5.08 1.59
CA ALA A 494 12.77 -6.20 0.76
C ALA A 494 12.94 -7.51 1.53
N THR A 495 11.82 -8.16 1.86
CA THR A 495 11.81 -9.48 2.51
C THR A 495 11.66 -10.55 1.44
N THR A 496 12.63 -11.45 1.35
CA THR A 496 12.70 -12.54 0.37
C THR A 496 12.79 -13.90 1.11
N PRO A 497 12.65 -15.04 0.42
CA PRO A 497 12.93 -16.34 1.00
C PRO A 497 14.37 -16.49 1.57
N SER A 498 15.34 -15.77 1.01
CA SER A 498 16.76 -15.86 1.41
C SER A 498 17.12 -14.94 2.59
N GLY A 499 16.39 -13.84 2.78
CA GLY A 499 16.63 -12.89 3.85
C GLY A 499 15.88 -11.57 3.71
N VAL A 500 16.26 -10.60 4.54
CA VAL A 500 15.75 -9.22 4.49
C VAL A 500 16.89 -8.32 4.04
N TYR A 501 16.63 -7.48 3.04
CA TYR A 501 17.56 -6.52 2.46
C TYR A 501 17.05 -5.10 2.66
N THR A 502 17.94 -4.16 2.94
CA THR A 502 17.63 -2.73 2.95
C THR A 502 18.05 -2.14 1.61
N LEU A 503 17.11 -1.51 0.93
CA LEU A 503 17.32 -0.75 -0.30
C LEU A 503 17.30 0.73 0.09
N ASP A 504 18.39 1.44 -0.18
CA ASP A 504 18.54 2.86 0.13
C ASP A 504 18.77 3.65 -1.17
N PHE A 505 17.80 4.46 -1.53
CA PHE A 505 17.82 5.26 -2.76
C PHE A 505 18.37 6.69 -2.55
N GLN A 506 18.57 7.11 -1.28
CA GLN A 506 19.02 8.47 -0.96
C GLN A 506 20.33 8.89 -1.66
N PRO A 507 21.34 8.02 -1.89
CA PRO A 507 22.60 8.43 -2.49
C PRO A 507 22.48 9.03 -3.90
N TRP A 508 21.55 8.54 -4.72
CA TRP A 508 21.40 8.99 -6.10
C TRP A 508 20.21 9.96 -6.27
N THR A 509 19.19 9.90 -5.42
CA THR A 509 18.00 10.77 -5.54
C THR A 509 18.35 12.25 -5.43
N GLN A 510 19.23 12.63 -4.48
CA GLN A 510 19.65 14.02 -4.34
C GLN A 510 20.44 14.51 -5.55
N THR A 511 21.36 13.68 -6.05
CA THR A 511 22.21 14.07 -7.19
C THR A 511 21.38 14.19 -8.47
N LEU A 512 20.39 13.30 -8.65
CA LEU A 512 19.45 13.38 -9.75
C LEU A 512 18.57 14.64 -9.65
N GLU A 513 18.05 14.94 -8.46
CA GLU A 513 17.23 16.15 -8.24
C GLU A 513 18.02 17.43 -8.51
N ASP A 514 19.28 17.51 -8.04
CA ASP A 514 20.14 18.68 -8.27
C ASP A 514 20.32 18.94 -9.78
N GLU A 515 20.46 17.89 -10.59
CA GLU A 515 20.59 17.98 -12.04
C GLU A 515 19.27 18.37 -12.72
N LEU A 516 18.12 17.84 -12.26
CA LEU A 516 16.80 18.19 -12.77
C LEU A 516 16.44 19.66 -12.46
N ALA A 517 16.70 20.12 -11.24
CA ALA A 517 16.40 21.48 -10.81
C ALA A 517 17.33 22.53 -11.45
N HIS A 518 18.58 22.16 -11.75
CA HIS A 518 19.60 23.07 -12.30
C HIS A 518 20.11 22.62 -13.67
N ALA A 519 19.22 22.13 -14.54
CA ALA A 519 19.58 21.64 -15.87
C ALA A 519 20.38 22.69 -16.67
N GLN A 520 21.71 22.59 -16.65
CA GLN A 520 22.57 23.39 -17.50
C GLN A 520 22.64 22.73 -18.87
N GLU A 521 22.20 23.42 -19.92
CA GLU A 521 22.22 22.92 -21.31
C GLU A 521 23.59 22.37 -21.76
N GLN A 522 24.68 22.82 -21.14
CA GLN A 522 26.03 22.31 -21.42
C GLN A 522 26.44 21.20 -20.45
N GLY A 523 26.75 20.02 -21.00
CA GLY A 523 27.34 18.91 -20.26
C GLY A 523 26.36 18.08 -19.45
N ALA A 524 25.04 18.28 -19.59
CA ALA A 524 24.02 17.43 -18.96
C ALA A 524 24.21 15.96 -19.35
N ASP A 525 24.40 15.66 -20.64
CA ASP A 525 24.66 14.30 -21.13
C ASP A 525 25.82 13.62 -20.38
N PHE A 526 26.93 14.34 -20.17
CA PHE A 526 28.09 13.81 -19.46
C PHE A 526 27.83 13.62 -17.96
N ARG A 527 27.00 14.46 -17.33
CA ARG A 527 26.64 14.33 -15.92
C ARG A 527 25.65 13.18 -15.71
N PHE A 528 24.69 13.01 -16.62
CA PHE A 528 23.81 11.85 -16.64
C PHE A 528 24.55 10.54 -16.92
N ASP A 529 25.63 10.54 -17.71
CA ASP A 529 26.47 9.34 -17.91
C ASP A 529 27.26 8.93 -16.64
N ILE A 530 27.40 9.82 -15.65
CA ILE A 530 28.12 9.57 -14.39
C ILE A 530 27.18 9.12 -13.28
N LEU A 531 25.91 9.54 -13.35
CA LEU A 531 24.81 9.08 -12.51
C LEU A 531 24.48 7.63 -12.86
#